data_AF-A0A6I3U427-F1
#
_entry.id   AF-A0A6I3U427-F1
#
_cell.length_a   1.000
_cell.length_b   1.000
_cell.length_c   1.000
_cell.angle_alpha   90.00
_cell.angle_beta   90.00
_cell.angle_gamma   90.00
#
_symmetry.space_group_name_H-M   'P 1'
#
loop_
_entity.id
_entity.type
_entity.pdbx_description
1 polymer ?
#
loop_
_entity_poly.entity_id
_entity_poly.type
_entity_poly.pdbx_seq_one_letter_code
_entity_poly.pdbx_strand_id
1 'polypeptide(L)'
;MSDSRKEGIDKLEKEQFGRKSLTKEALQGTYASLVEEDFPDSKRIHFIADFGRSPEIAFHFELICNDWEEGTDLNFEASFDQHGQEGIDYLLETLNQEEDE
;
A
#
# COMPACT_ATOMS: atom_id res chain seq x y z
N MET A 1 7.25 -13.61 33.55
CA MET A 1 6.46 -13.33 32.33
C MET A 1 7.18 -14.03 31.19
N SER A 2 6.49 -14.94 30.50
CA SER A 2 7.05 -15.99 29.64
C SER A 2 7.82 -15.44 28.42
N ASP A 3 9.05 -15.93 28.21
CA ASP A 3 9.91 -15.64 27.05
C ASP A 3 9.17 -15.70 25.70
N SER A 4 8.23 -16.64 25.55
CA SER A 4 7.44 -16.81 24.32
C SER A 4 6.59 -15.59 23.93
N ARG A 5 6.16 -14.75 24.89
CA ARG A 5 5.42 -13.52 24.56
C ARG A 5 6.37 -12.45 24.01
N LYS A 6 7.60 -12.40 24.50
CA LYS A 6 8.61 -11.44 24.05
C LYS A 6 9.08 -11.79 22.64
N GLU A 7 9.35 -13.06 22.35
CA GLU A 7 9.70 -13.52 21.00
C GLU A 7 8.59 -13.23 19.97
N GLY A 8 7.33 -13.36 20.35
CA GLY A 8 6.19 -13.03 19.49
C GLY A 8 6.12 -11.53 19.15
N ILE A 9 6.41 -10.65 20.11
CA ILE A 9 6.44 -9.20 19.90
C ILE A 9 7.61 -8.81 19.00
N ASP A 10 8.82 -9.32 19.28
CA ASP A 10 10.01 -9.04 18.47
C ASP A 10 9.84 -9.48 17.01
N LYS A 11 9.13 -10.58 16.75
CA LYS A 11 8.81 -11.04 15.39
C LYS A 11 7.85 -10.08 14.68
N LEU A 12 6.79 -9.65 15.38
CA LEU A 12 5.81 -8.70 14.83
C LEU A 12 6.44 -7.34 14.54
N GLU A 13 7.31 -6.85 15.42
CA GLU A 13 8.03 -5.58 15.23
C GLU A 13 9.00 -5.65 14.05
N LYS A 14 9.71 -6.77 13.85
CA LYS A 14 10.57 -6.98 12.68
C LYS A 14 9.77 -7.09 11.38
N GLU A 15 8.64 -7.78 11.39
CA GLU A 15 7.73 -7.80 10.22
C GLU A 15 7.15 -6.41 9.93
N GLN A 16 6.81 -5.64 10.96
CA GLN A 16 6.33 -4.27 10.82
C GLN A 16 7.42 -3.33 10.29
N PHE A 17 8.66 -3.47 10.78
CA PHE A 17 9.82 -2.71 10.28
C PHE A 17 10.17 -3.10 8.85
N GLY A 18 10.15 -4.40 8.53
CA GLY A 18 10.38 -4.90 7.16
C GLY A 18 9.34 -4.37 6.17
N ARG A 19 8.07 -4.30 6.56
CA ARG A 19 7.01 -3.69 5.74
C ARG A 19 7.19 -2.18 5.53
N LYS A 20 7.68 -1.46 6.54
CA LYS A 20 8.06 -0.03 6.40
C LYS A 20 9.25 0.19 5.46
N SER A 21 10.03 -0.85 5.16
CA SER A 21 11.18 -0.80 4.24
C SER A 21 10.88 -1.29 2.82
N LEU A 22 9.60 -1.49 2.47
CA LEU A 22 9.23 -1.86 1.10
C LEU A 22 9.54 -0.69 0.16
N THR A 23 10.47 -0.93 -0.77
CA THR A 23 10.82 0.04 -1.80
C THR A 23 9.78 0.02 -2.91
N LYS A 24 9.68 1.13 -3.67
CA LYS A 24 8.86 1.20 -4.88
C LYS A 24 9.08 0.01 -5.82
N GLU A 25 10.33 -0.40 -6.05
CA GLU A 25 10.67 -1.50 -6.96
C GLU A 25 10.12 -2.85 -6.48
N ALA A 26 10.13 -3.10 -5.17
CA ALA A 26 9.57 -4.33 -4.60
C ALA A 26 8.04 -4.37 -4.75
N LEU A 27 7.37 -3.24 -4.54
CA LEU A 27 5.93 -3.12 -4.75
C LEU A 27 5.57 -3.27 -6.24
N GLN A 28 6.32 -2.65 -7.14
CA GLN A 28 6.14 -2.82 -8.59
C GLN A 28 6.32 -4.28 -9.03
N GLY A 29 7.33 -4.98 -8.51
CA GLY A 29 7.54 -6.40 -8.79
C GLY A 29 6.38 -7.28 -8.30
N THR A 30 5.83 -6.95 -7.14
CA THR A 30 4.66 -7.66 -6.58
C THR A 30 3.40 -7.37 -7.41
N TYR A 31 3.19 -6.12 -7.82
CA TYR A 31 2.09 -5.73 -8.72
C TYR A 31 2.17 -6.48 -10.05
N ALA A 32 3.33 -6.53 -10.70
CA ALA A 32 3.52 -7.26 -11.94
C ALA A 32 3.18 -8.75 -11.79
N SER A 33 3.57 -9.37 -10.67
CA SER A 33 3.21 -10.76 -10.36
C SER A 33 1.69 -10.93 -10.16
N LEU A 34 1.01 -9.97 -9.54
CA LEU A 34 -0.44 -9.99 -9.36
C LEU A 34 -1.20 -9.87 -10.70
N VAL A 35 -0.70 -9.05 -11.62
CA VAL A 35 -1.26 -8.92 -12.97
C VAL A 35 -1.18 -10.25 -13.74
N GLU A 36 -0.04 -10.95 -13.65
CA GLU A 36 0.13 -12.27 -14.28
C GLU A 36 -0.82 -13.34 -13.70
N GLU A 37 -1.21 -13.19 -12.44
CA GLU A 37 -2.04 -14.15 -11.71
C GLU A 37 -3.53 -13.78 -11.62
N ASP A 38 -3.95 -12.68 -12.26
CA ASP A 38 -5.33 -12.16 -12.20
C ASP A 38 -5.81 -11.86 -10.77
N PHE A 39 -4.92 -11.23 -9.98
CA PHE A 39 -5.18 -10.71 -8.64
C PHE A 39 -5.90 -11.66 -7.67
N PRO A 40 -5.29 -12.81 -7.28
CA PRO A 40 -5.88 -13.69 -6.29
C PRO A 40 -6.16 -12.95 -4.97
N ASP A 41 -7.38 -13.06 -4.43
CA ASP A 41 -7.84 -12.27 -3.28
C ASP A 41 -6.84 -12.22 -2.12
N SER A 42 -6.27 -13.37 -1.74
CA SER A 42 -5.33 -13.46 -0.62
C SER A 42 -4.04 -12.67 -0.85
N LYS A 43 -3.53 -12.65 -2.08
CA LYS A 43 -2.33 -11.90 -2.45
C LYS A 43 -2.65 -10.42 -2.64
N ARG A 44 -3.77 -10.09 -3.28
CA ARG A 44 -4.25 -8.71 -3.46
C ARG A 44 -4.45 -8.01 -2.11
N ILE A 45 -5.14 -8.66 -1.17
CA ILE A 45 -5.38 -8.10 0.18
C ILE A 45 -4.06 -7.88 0.93
N HIS A 46 -3.08 -8.79 0.80
CA HIS A 46 -1.77 -8.61 1.41
C HIS A 46 -1.03 -7.41 0.82
N PHE A 47 -1.08 -7.29 -0.50
CA PHE A 47 -0.44 -6.21 -1.24
C PHE A 47 -1.03 -4.84 -0.88
N ILE A 48 -2.36 -4.74 -0.79
CA ILE A 48 -3.06 -3.54 -0.30
C ILE A 48 -2.60 -3.18 1.13
N ALA A 49 -2.52 -4.16 2.03
CA ALA A 49 -2.07 -3.92 3.41
C ALA A 49 -0.59 -3.48 3.49
N ASP A 50 0.25 -3.98 2.59
CA ASP A 50 1.65 -3.57 2.48
C ASP A 50 1.78 -2.15 1.92
N PHE A 51 0.92 -1.76 0.97
CA PHE A 51 0.83 -0.41 0.43
C PHE A 51 0.49 0.66 1.46
N GLY A 52 -0.54 0.42 2.28
CA GLY A 52 -0.91 1.34 3.34
C GLY A 52 0.18 1.53 4.41
N ARG A 53 1.19 0.65 4.46
CA ARG A 53 2.31 0.72 5.39
C ARG A 53 3.61 1.21 4.76
N SER A 54 3.63 1.35 3.43
CA SER A 54 4.80 1.81 2.69
C SER A 54 4.82 3.35 2.65
N PRO A 55 5.98 3.98 2.44
CA PRO A 55 6.05 5.42 2.19
C PRO A 55 5.65 5.81 0.75
N GLU A 56 5.26 4.84 -0.09
CA GLU A 56 5.06 5.03 -1.54
C GLU A 56 3.64 5.56 -1.86
N ILE A 57 3.30 6.73 -1.32
CA ILE A 57 1.98 7.36 -1.42
C ILE A 57 1.60 7.63 -2.88
N ALA A 58 2.51 8.23 -3.66
CA ALA A 58 2.24 8.57 -5.06
C ALA A 58 1.95 7.33 -5.91
N PHE A 59 2.70 6.25 -5.69
CA PHE A 59 2.46 4.99 -6.40
C PHE A 59 1.16 4.31 -5.95
N HIS A 60 0.82 4.40 -4.66
CA HIS A 60 -0.46 3.91 -4.15
C HIS A 60 -1.64 4.65 -4.82
N PHE A 61 -1.55 5.98 -4.88
CA PHE A 61 -2.56 6.82 -5.50
C PHE A 61 -2.72 6.54 -7.00
N GLU A 62 -1.62 6.38 -7.74
CA GLU A 62 -1.63 6.01 -9.16
C GLU A 62 -2.42 4.72 -9.42
N LEU A 63 -2.23 3.68 -8.60
CA LEU A 63 -2.97 2.42 -8.76
C LEU A 63 -4.46 2.56 -8.43
N ILE A 64 -4.82 3.41 -7.47
CA ILE A 64 -6.23 3.70 -7.15
C ILE A 64 -6.92 4.34 -8.36
N CYS A 65 -6.28 5.35 -8.96
CA CYS A 65 -6.81 6.00 -10.17
C CYS A 65 -6.99 4.98 -11.30
N ASN A 66 -5.99 4.14 -11.55
CA ASN A 66 -6.06 3.12 -12.60
C ASN A 66 -7.21 2.11 -12.35
N ASP A 67 -7.37 1.61 -11.11
CA ASP A 67 -8.47 0.68 -10.76
C ASP A 67 -9.85 1.31 -10.96
N TRP A 68 -10.00 2.60 -10.64
CA TRP A 68 -11.23 3.35 -10.87
C TRP A 68 -11.51 3.62 -12.35
N GLU A 69 -10.47 3.96 -13.13
CA GLU A 69 -10.59 4.18 -14.58
C GLU A 69 -10.92 2.89 -15.34
N GLU A 70 -10.27 1.79 -14.97
CA GLU A 70 -10.48 0.48 -15.61
C GLU A 70 -11.74 -0.24 -15.09
N GLY A 71 -12.24 0.13 -13.90
CA GLY A 71 -13.42 -0.47 -13.28
C GLY A 71 -13.18 -1.92 -12.87
N THR A 72 -11.98 -2.23 -12.37
CA THR A 72 -11.55 -3.62 -12.07
C THR A 72 -11.98 -4.13 -10.69
N ASP A 73 -12.56 -3.28 -9.85
CA ASP A 73 -13.00 -3.60 -8.48
C ASP A 73 -11.88 -4.27 -7.63
N LEU A 74 -10.62 -3.84 -7.81
CA LEU A 74 -9.48 -4.38 -7.05
C LEU A 74 -9.41 -3.78 -5.64
N ASN A 75 -10.06 -2.64 -5.42
CA ASN A 75 -10.21 -1.94 -4.14
C ASN A 75 -8.85 -1.51 -3.56
N PHE A 76 -7.96 -0.95 -4.39
CA PHE A 76 -6.67 -0.47 -3.90
C PHE A 76 -6.83 0.65 -2.86
N GLU A 77 -7.93 1.40 -2.87
CA GLU A 77 -8.19 2.47 -1.90
C GLU A 77 -8.37 1.98 -0.47
N ALA A 78 -8.60 0.68 -0.26
CA ALA A 78 -8.99 0.10 1.03
C ALA A 78 -7.93 0.23 2.15
N SER A 79 -6.70 0.66 1.84
CA SER A 79 -5.66 0.92 2.84
C SER A 79 -5.04 2.32 2.75
N PHE A 80 -5.58 3.22 1.92
CA PHE A 80 -4.98 4.53 1.73
C PHE A 80 -5.02 5.38 3.01
N ASP A 81 -6.03 5.17 3.87
CA ASP A 81 -6.15 5.81 5.19
C ASP A 81 -4.94 5.58 6.10
N GLN A 82 -4.19 4.49 5.88
CA GLN A 82 -3.02 4.14 6.68
C GLN A 82 -1.82 5.08 6.45
N HIS A 83 -1.82 5.86 5.36
CA HIS A 83 -0.83 6.92 5.12
C HIS A 83 -1.03 8.14 6.04
N GLY A 84 -2.17 8.24 6.72
CA GLY A 84 -2.44 9.28 7.71
C GLY A 84 -2.35 10.69 7.13
N GLN A 85 -1.67 11.60 7.85
CA GLN A 85 -1.55 13.00 7.45
C GLN A 85 -0.78 13.17 6.14
N GLU A 86 0.29 12.39 5.92
CA GLU A 86 1.09 12.48 4.69
C GLU A 86 0.25 12.12 3.45
N GLY A 87 -0.65 11.15 3.58
CA GLY A 87 -1.61 10.82 2.52
C GLY A 87 -2.60 11.94 2.23
N ILE A 88 -3.12 12.60 3.28
CA ILE A 88 -4.04 13.75 3.12
C ILE A 88 -3.33 14.94 2.46
N ASP A 89 -2.12 15.27 2.93
CA ASP A 89 -1.33 16.38 2.38
C ASP A 89 -1.03 16.16 0.90
N TYR A 90 -0.67 14.92 0.52
CA TYR A 90 -0.48 14.53 -0.88
C TYR A 90 -1.73 14.75 -1.73
N LEU A 91 -2.90 14.27 -1.28
CA LEU A 91 -4.15 14.45 -2.02
C LEU A 91 -4.51 15.92 -2.22
N LEU A 92 -4.33 16.76 -1.18
CA LEU A 92 -4.57 18.20 -1.28
C LEU A 92 -3.61 18.88 -2.26
N GLU A 93 -2.34 18.48 -2.27
CA GLU A 93 -1.36 18.99 -3.24
C GLU A 93 -1.76 18.62 -4.67
N THR A 94 -2.13 17.36 -4.92
CA THR A 94 -2.58 16.89 -6.24
C THR A 94 -3.81 17.65 -6.73
N LEU A 95 -4.83 17.83 -5.88
CA LEU A 95 -6.04 18.58 -6.25
C LEU A 95 -5.74 20.04 -6.60
N ASN A 96 -4.81 20.69 -5.89
CA ASN A 96 -4.44 22.08 -6.20
C ASN A 96 -3.67 22.20 -7.52
N GLN A 97 -3.04 21.13 -8.02
CA GLN A 97 -2.35 21.14 -9.32
C GLN A 97 -3.33 21.07 -10.49
N GLU A 98 -4.52 20.49 -10.31
CA GLU A 98 -5.52 20.35 -11.36
C GLU A 98 -6.30 21.66 -11.65
N GLU A 99 -6.21 22.67 -10.79
CA GLU A 99 -6.92 23.97 -10.98
C GLU A 99 -6.18 24.95 -11.92
N ASP A 100 -4.96 24.62 -12.38
CA ASP A 100 -4.10 25.52 -13.18
C ASP A 100 -4.09 25.22 -14.72
N GLU A 101 -4.99 24.36 -15.23
CA GLU A 101 -5.15 24.06 -16.68
C GLU A 101 -6.47 24.60 -17.29
#